data_AF-A0A8J3QSL0-F1
#
_entry.id   AF-A0A8J3QSL0-F1
#
_cell.length_a   1.000
_cell.length_b   1.000
_cell.length_c   1.000
_cell.angle_alpha   90.00
_cell.angle_beta   90.00
_cell.angle_gamma   90.00
#
_symmetry.space_group_name_H-M   'P 1'
#
loop_
_entity.id
_entity.type
_entity.pdbx_description
1 polymer ?
#
loop_
_entity_poly.entity_id
_entity_poly.type
_entity_poly.pdbx_seq_one_letter_code
_entity_poly.pdbx_strand_id
1 'polypeptide(L)'
;MTRQGAGGKHQIQATPRYGCRGRKIMQLTFLGKDTVNGGSPTLFATDQDSYVVQGWKVPGDAESVEIPGKLLAFLERGTRLDAVLRETAFHTYRLSGTVVTDPNVLAQMNMPGHEMAVLVGKVREEGTHGSVDG
;
A
#
# COMPACT_ATOMS: atom_id res chain seq x y z
N MET A 1 61.77 -8.18 1.18
CA MET A 1 61.71 -8.09 -0.30
C MET A 1 60.78 -9.21 -0.76
N THR A 2 59.65 -9.08 -1.47
CA THR A 2 58.93 -7.99 -2.12
C THR A 2 57.58 -8.59 -2.56
N ARG A 3 56.47 -7.87 -2.30
CA ARG A 3 55.15 -7.85 -3.00
C ARG A 3 54.25 -9.09 -3.03
N GLN A 4 52.99 -9.02 -2.55
CA GLN A 4 51.77 -8.37 -3.10
C GLN A 4 51.07 -9.23 -4.17
N GLY A 5 49.85 -9.64 -3.85
CA GLY A 5 48.89 -10.28 -4.76
C GLY A 5 47.50 -10.20 -4.16
N ALA A 6 46.87 -9.02 -4.28
CA ALA A 6 45.49 -8.79 -3.93
C ALA A 6 44.56 -9.31 -5.03
N GLY A 7 43.45 -9.96 -4.67
CA GLY A 7 42.41 -10.33 -5.64
C GLY A 7 41.31 -11.20 -5.04
N GLY A 8 40.18 -10.61 -4.67
CA GLY A 8 39.08 -11.39 -4.10
C GLY A 8 37.82 -10.62 -3.76
N LYS A 9 37.14 -10.08 -4.78
CA LYS A 9 35.69 -9.84 -4.85
C LYS A 9 35.03 -9.24 -3.58
N HIS A 10 35.10 -7.91 -3.47
CA HIS A 10 34.04 -7.18 -2.77
C HIS A 10 32.80 -7.15 -3.67
N GLN A 11 31.81 -7.94 -3.28
CA GLN A 11 30.45 -7.86 -3.78
C GLN A 11 29.88 -6.49 -3.37
N ILE A 12 30.07 -5.49 -4.22
CA ILE A 12 29.33 -4.23 -4.12
C ILE A 12 27.87 -4.54 -4.47
N GLN A 13 27.06 -4.75 -3.43
CA GLN A 13 25.62 -4.71 -3.56
C GLN A 13 25.27 -3.31 -4.09
N ALA A 14 24.80 -3.26 -5.34
CA ALA A 14 24.27 -2.06 -5.93
C ALA A 14 23.07 -1.63 -5.10
N THR A 15 23.26 -0.64 -4.24
CA THR A 15 22.16 0.11 -3.66
C THR A 15 21.33 0.69 -4.82
N PRO A 16 19.99 0.65 -4.76
CA PRO A 16 19.20 1.29 -5.78
C PRO A 16 19.53 2.78 -5.74
N ARG A 17 20.28 3.22 -6.75
CA ARG A 17 20.48 4.64 -7.04
C ARG A 17 19.08 5.20 -7.31
N TYR A 18 18.54 5.95 -6.37
CA TYR A 18 17.40 6.83 -6.60
C TYR A 18 17.88 7.91 -7.57
N GLY A 19 18.00 7.54 -8.84
CA GLY A 19 18.20 8.48 -9.93
C GLY A 19 17.08 9.49 -9.86
N CYS A 20 17.43 10.75 -10.13
CA CYS A 20 16.56 11.90 -10.27
C CYS A 20 15.50 11.63 -11.35
N ARG A 21 14.51 10.79 -11.03
CA ARG A 21 13.32 10.55 -11.82
C ARG A 21 12.41 11.71 -11.52
N GLY A 22 12.10 12.52 -12.54
CA GLY A 22 10.97 13.44 -12.47
C GLY A 22 9.81 12.70 -11.83
N ARG A 23 9.21 13.29 -10.78
CA ARG A 23 8.26 12.60 -9.89
C ARG A 23 7.35 11.71 -10.72
N LYS A 24 7.51 10.39 -10.62
CA LYS A 24 6.61 9.46 -11.31
C LYS A 24 5.25 9.72 -10.69
N ILE A 25 4.35 10.34 -11.45
CA ILE A 25 2.98 10.55 -11.00
C ILE A 25 2.43 9.14 -10.73
N MET A 26 2.12 8.86 -9.47
CA MET A 26 1.51 7.58 -9.09
C MET A 26 0.19 7.45 -9.84
N GLN A 27 0.04 6.36 -10.58
CA GLN A 27 -1.18 6.02 -11.30
C GLN A 27 -2.06 5.16 -10.41
N LEU A 28 -3.30 5.61 -10.20
CA LEU A 28 -4.29 4.87 -9.44
C LEU A 28 -5.15 4.02 -10.37
N THR A 29 -5.25 2.73 -10.05
CA THR A 29 -6.19 1.80 -10.69
C THR A 29 -7.33 1.53 -9.73
N PHE A 30 -8.54 1.90 -10.10
CA PHE A 30 -9.74 1.60 -9.31
C PHE A 30 -9.96 0.08 -9.23
N LEU A 31 -10.02 -0.46 -8.02
CA LEU A 31 -10.31 -1.88 -7.79
C LEU A 31 -11.77 -2.10 -7.40
N GLY A 32 -12.29 -1.23 -6.53
CA GLY A 32 -13.66 -1.35 -6.04
C GLY A 32 -14.03 -0.24 -5.07
N LYS A 33 -15.33 -0.07 -4.87
CA LYS A 33 -15.90 0.79 -3.83
C LYS A 33 -17.05 0.07 -3.16
N ASP A 34 -17.32 0.43 -1.92
CA ASP A 34 -18.52 0.01 -1.20
C ASP A 34 -19.23 1.28 -0.73
N THR A 35 -20.52 1.44 -1.03
CA THR A 35 -21.27 2.63 -0.61
C THR A 35 -22.12 2.25 0.60
N VAL A 36 -21.74 2.76 1.76
CA VAL A 36 -22.40 2.45 3.03
C VAL A 36 -22.48 3.71 3.89
N ASN A 37 -23.62 3.92 4.56
CA ASN A 37 -23.86 5.07 5.45
C ASN A 37 -23.49 6.45 4.86
N GLY A 38 -23.69 6.63 3.55
CA GLY A 38 -23.41 7.90 2.86
C GLY A 38 -21.94 8.17 2.53
N GLY A 39 -21.01 7.30 2.94
CA GLY A 39 -19.62 7.28 2.46
C GLY A 39 -19.43 6.36 1.27
N SER A 40 -18.34 6.57 0.53
CA SER A 40 -17.93 5.70 -0.57
C SER A 40 -16.47 5.29 -0.42
N PRO A 41 -16.14 4.51 0.64
CA PRO A 41 -14.81 3.92 0.79
C PRO A 41 -14.42 3.20 -0.50
N THR A 42 -13.23 3.53 -0.99
CA THR A 42 -12.76 3.13 -2.32
C THR A 42 -11.34 2.61 -2.22
N LEU A 43 -11.07 1.51 -2.91
CA LEU A 43 -9.77 0.87 -2.98
C LEU A 43 -9.15 1.08 -4.35
N PHE A 44 -7.90 1.53 -4.36
CA PHE A 44 -7.09 1.73 -5.55
C PHE A 44 -5.79 0.95 -5.45
N ALA A 45 -5.38 0.29 -6.53
CA ALA A 45 -4.01 -0.20 -6.70
C ALA A 45 -3.13 0.92 -7.27
N THR A 46 -1.86 0.95 -6.86
CA THR A 46 -0.86 1.85 -7.43
C THR A 46 0.11 1.08 -8.32
N ASP A 47 0.77 1.76 -9.25
CA ASP A 47 1.87 1.21 -10.05
C ASP A 47 3.18 1.00 -9.27
N GLN A 48 3.16 1.22 -7.94
CA GLN A 48 4.33 1.21 -7.05
C GLN A 48 4.26 0.12 -5.97
N ASP A 49 3.58 -1.00 -6.26
CA ASP A 49 3.38 -2.13 -5.32
C ASP A 49 2.83 -1.64 -3.96
N SER A 50 1.80 -0.82 -4.04
CA SER A 50 1.10 -0.26 -2.88
C SER A 50 -0.38 -0.09 -3.21
N TYR A 51 -1.22 0.00 -2.19
CA TYR A 51 -2.63 0.30 -2.30
C TYR A 51 -2.92 1.68 -1.72
N VAL A 52 -3.79 2.44 -2.38
CA VAL A 52 -4.40 3.64 -1.80
C VAL A 52 -5.81 3.30 -1.38
N VAL A 53 -6.10 3.53 -0.11
CA VAL A 53 -7.38 3.21 0.52
C VAL A 53 -8.04 4.48 0.96
N GLN A 54 -9.17 4.82 0.34
CA GLN A 54 -10.05 5.89 0.76
C GLN A 54 -11.09 5.35 1.75
N GLY A 55 -11.24 6.02 2.88
CA GLY A 55 -12.21 5.65 3.91
C GLY A 55 -12.59 6.83 4.82
N TRP A 56 -13.35 6.55 5.87
CA TRP A 56 -13.74 7.57 6.84
C TRP A 56 -12.58 7.93 7.75
N LYS A 57 -12.50 9.23 8.08
CA LYS A 57 -11.55 9.74 9.07
C LYS A 57 -11.88 9.17 10.44
N VAL A 58 -10.86 8.65 11.13
CA VAL A 58 -11.02 8.19 12.52
C VAL A 58 -10.75 9.36 13.48
N PRO A 59 -11.71 9.74 14.33
CA PRO A 59 -11.50 10.82 15.30
C PRO A 59 -10.43 10.43 16.32
N GLY A 60 -9.41 11.27 16.47
CA GLY A 60 -8.25 11.00 17.32
C GLY A 60 -7.05 10.37 16.60
N ASP A 61 -7.22 9.95 15.33
CA ASP A 61 -6.20 9.22 14.59
C ASP A 61 -6.15 9.66 13.12
N ALA A 62 -5.35 10.70 12.86
CA ALA A 62 -5.24 11.30 11.53
C ALA A 62 -4.44 10.48 10.50
N GLU A 63 -3.90 9.32 10.88
CA GLU A 63 -3.15 8.40 10.01
C GLU A 63 -3.91 7.08 9.77
N SER A 64 -5.15 7.00 10.27
CA SER A 64 -6.01 5.84 10.14
C SER A 64 -7.30 6.19 9.42
N VAL A 65 -7.76 5.25 8.59
CA VAL A 65 -9.08 5.30 7.98
C VAL A 65 -9.89 4.07 8.37
N GLU A 66 -11.20 4.22 8.44
CA GLU A 66 -12.12 3.10 8.60
C GLU A 66 -12.69 2.70 7.24
N ILE A 67 -12.72 1.40 6.96
CA ILE A 67 -13.24 0.81 5.73
C ILE A 67 -14.13 -0.40 6.02
N PRO A 68 -15.15 -0.69 5.19
CA PRO A 68 -15.95 -1.89 5.34
C PRO A 68 -15.15 -3.12 4.91
N GLY A 69 -15.32 -4.24 5.62
CA GLY A 69 -14.61 -5.49 5.32
C GLY A 69 -14.81 -6.01 3.89
N LYS A 70 -15.96 -5.71 3.29
CA LYS A 70 -16.25 -6.03 1.88
C LYS A 70 -15.23 -5.43 0.92
N LEU A 71 -14.62 -4.29 1.28
CA LEU A 71 -13.63 -3.63 0.45
C LEU A 71 -12.37 -4.49 0.25
N LEU A 72 -12.03 -5.32 1.25
CA LEU A 72 -10.88 -6.23 1.20
C LEU A 72 -11.05 -7.34 0.15
N ALA A 73 -12.29 -7.67 -0.22
CA ALA A 73 -12.56 -8.65 -1.27
C ALA A 73 -12.15 -8.15 -2.68
N PHE A 74 -11.94 -6.84 -2.85
CA PHE A 74 -11.47 -6.25 -4.11
C PHE A 74 -9.94 -6.19 -4.22
N LEU A 75 -9.20 -6.62 -3.20
CA LEU A 75 -7.74 -6.75 -3.29
C LEU A 75 -7.36 -7.72 -4.40
N GLU A 76 -6.22 -7.47 -5.05
CA GLU A 76 -5.73 -8.40 -6.07
C GLU A 76 -5.46 -9.78 -5.44
N ARG A 77 -5.80 -10.83 -6.17
CA ARG A 77 -5.65 -12.21 -5.69
C ARG A 77 -4.19 -12.53 -5.33
N GLY A 78 -4.00 -13.18 -4.17
CA GLY A 78 -2.68 -13.53 -3.65
C GLY A 78 -1.87 -12.31 -3.18
N THR A 79 -2.57 -11.25 -2.75
CA THR A 79 -1.96 -10.06 -2.19
C THR A 79 -2.73 -9.63 -0.95
N ARG A 80 -2.04 -8.97 -0.04
CA ARG A 80 -2.61 -8.41 1.19
C ARG A 80 -2.09 -7.00 1.41
N LEU A 81 -2.78 -6.26 2.27
CA LEU A 81 -2.34 -4.95 2.73
C LEU A 81 -1.17 -5.14 3.71
N ASP A 82 -0.08 -4.40 3.52
CA ASP A 82 1.05 -4.32 4.44
C ASP A 82 0.77 -3.35 5.60
N ALA A 83 -0.38 -3.52 6.25
CA ALA A 83 -0.79 -2.70 7.37
C ALA A 83 -1.51 -3.53 8.42
N VAL A 84 -1.55 -2.99 9.63
CA VAL A 84 -2.37 -3.53 10.70
C VAL A 84 -3.82 -3.18 10.42
N LEU A 85 -4.62 -4.19 10.11
CA LEU A 85 -6.07 -4.08 10.08
C LEU A 85 -6.62 -4.42 11.46
N ARG A 86 -7.30 -3.46 12.08
CA ARG A 86 -7.97 -3.67 13.36
C ARG A 86 -9.47 -3.66 13.13
N GLU A 87 -10.13 -4.78 13.39
CA GLU A 87 -11.59 -4.84 13.34
C GLU A 87 -12.18 -3.86 14.38
N THR A 88 -13.18 -3.11 13.95
CA THR A 88 -13.94 -2.18 14.80
C THR A 88 -15.39 -2.65 14.87
N ALA A 89 -16.36 -1.74 14.95
CA ALA A 89 -17.77 -2.11 15.05
C ALA A 89 -18.36 -2.43 13.66
N PHE A 90 -19.40 -3.26 13.62
CA PHE A 90 -20.22 -3.50 12.43
C PHE A 90 -19.45 -3.99 11.18
N HIS A 91 -18.46 -4.88 11.35
CA HIS A 91 -17.65 -5.44 10.25
C HIS A 91 -16.88 -4.39 9.43
N THR A 92 -16.52 -3.29 10.08
CA THR A 92 -15.55 -2.33 9.55
C THR A 92 -14.17 -2.60 10.14
N TYR A 93 -13.14 -2.18 9.41
CA TYR A 93 -11.75 -2.32 9.76
C TYR A 93 -11.10 -0.97 9.74
N ARG A 94 -10.39 -0.66 10.82
CA ARG A 94 -9.47 0.46 10.89
C ARG A 94 -8.13 0.05 10.31
N LEU A 95 -7.68 0.83 9.33
CA LEU A 95 -6.44 0.65 8.60
C LEU A 95 -5.55 1.87 8.83
N SER A 96 -4.32 1.65 9.30
CA SER A 96 -3.31 2.70 9.43
C SER A 96 -2.34 2.66 8.26
N GLY A 97 -1.98 3.83 7.74
CA GLY A 97 -1.04 3.93 6.62
C GLY A 97 -0.46 5.33 6.48
N THR A 98 0.25 5.56 5.39
CA THR A 98 0.81 6.88 5.08
C THR A 98 -0.29 7.78 4.52
N VAL A 99 -0.55 8.92 5.16
CA VAL A 99 -1.56 9.88 4.67
C VAL A 99 -1.22 10.36 3.26
N VAL A 100 -2.15 10.19 2.32
CA VAL A 100 -1.98 10.69 0.96
C VAL A 100 -2.28 12.17 0.94
N THR A 101 -1.24 12.98 0.78
CA THR A 101 -1.32 14.45 0.63
C THR A 101 -0.89 14.92 -0.75
N ASP A 102 -0.42 14.01 -1.62
CA ASP A 102 0.08 14.37 -2.94
C ASP A 102 -1.08 14.87 -3.83
N PRO A 103 -1.01 16.11 -4.35
CA PRO A 103 -2.11 16.70 -5.10
C PRO A 103 -2.40 15.97 -6.42
N ASN A 104 -1.43 15.25 -7.01
CA ASN A 104 -1.68 14.47 -8.23
C ASN A 104 -2.49 13.21 -7.94
N VAL A 105 -2.27 12.61 -6.77
CA VAL A 105 -3.02 11.43 -6.31
C VAL A 105 -4.41 11.86 -5.86
N LEU A 106 -4.49 12.95 -5.10
CA LEU A 106 -5.76 13.55 -4.70
C LEU A 106 -6.57 14.05 -5.90
N ALA A 107 -5.96 14.57 -6.96
CA ALA A 107 -6.70 14.97 -8.17
C ALA A 107 -7.29 13.78 -8.96
N GLN A 108 -6.69 12.58 -8.83
CA GLN A 108 -7.23 11.35 -9.40
C GLN A 108 -8.39 10.78 -8.55
N MET A 109 -8.45 11.13 -7.26
CA MET A 109 -9.49 10.70 -6.34
C MET A 109 -10.55 11.79 -6.20
N ASN A 110 -11.80 11.52 -6.59
CA ASN A 110 -12.90 12.46 -6.38
C ASN A 110 -13.36 12.43 -4.90
N MET A 111 -12.45 12.78 -3.99
CA MET A 111 -12.59 12.61 -2.54
C MET A 111 -13.36 13.78 -1.92
N PRO A 112 -14.52 13.55 -1.29
CA PRO A 112 -15.19 14.57 -0.50
C PRO A 112 -14.37 14.88 0.76
N GLY A 113 -14.40 16.14 1.22
CA GLY A 113 -13.50 16.61 2.29
C GLY A 113 -13.64 15.93 3.66
N HIS A 114 -14.70 15.14 3.89
CA HIS A 114 -14.90 14.35 5.11
C HIS A 114 -14.25 12.95 5.04
N GLU A 115 -13.78 12.53 3.87
CA GLU A 115 -13.04 11.28 3.67
C GLU A 115 -11.53 11.55 3.62
N MET A 116 -10.77 10.48 3.77
CA MET A 116 -9.32 10.52 3.76
C MET A 116 -8.78 9.30 3.02
N ALA A 117 -7.62 9.46 2.39
CA ALA A 117 -6.90 8.38 1.74
C ALA A 117 -5.57 8.09 2.44
N VAL A 118 -5.26 6.81 2.64
CA VAL A 118 -3.97 6.34 3.13
C VAL A 118 -3.34 5.40 2.11
N LEU A 119 -2.03 5.52 1.96
CA LEU A 119 -1.17 4.63 1.20
C LEU A 119 -0.68 3.53 2.12
N VAL A 120 -0.87 2.30 1.70
CA VAL A 120 -0.45 1.09 2.41
C VAL A 120 0.36 0.22 1.47
N GLY A 121 1.44 -0.38 1.96
CA GLY A 121 2.24 -1.30 1.14
C GLY A 121 1.42 -2.48 0.64
N LYS A 122 1.82 -3.06 -0.48
CA LYS A 122 1.28 -4.33 -0.96
C LYS A 122 2.29 -5.40 -0.62
N VAL A 123 1.80 -6.52 -0.09
CA VAL A 123 2.61 -7.72 0.11
C VAL A 123 1.96 -8.86 -0.66
N ARG A 124 2.77 -9.59 -1.43
CA ARG A 124 2.31 -10.82 -2.06
C ARG A 124 2.24 -11.90 -1.00
N GLU A 125 1.16 -12.68 -1.02
CA GLU A 125 1.12 -13.90 -0.24
C GLU A 125 2.09 -14.87 -0.89
N GLU A 126 3.28 -15.00 -0.30
CA GLU A 126 4.22 -16.03 -0.71
C GLU A 126 3.55 -17.37 -0.44
N GLY A 127 3.11 -18.03 -1.50
CA GLY A 127 2.64 -19.39 -1.40
C GLY A 127 3.79 -20.23 -0.86
N THR A 128 3.73 -20.59 0.42
CA THR A 128 4.51 -21.70 0.94
C THR A 128 3.98 -22.96 0.26
N HIS A 129 4.38 -23.17 -0.99
CA HIS A 129 4.36 -24.49 -1.58
C HIS A 129 5.46 -25.26 -0.85
N GLY A 130 5.09 -25.84 0.28
CA GLY A 130 5.95 -26.79 0.98
C GLY A 130 6.27 -27.89 -0.01
N SER A 131 7.49 -27.86 -0.56
CA SER A 131 8.05 -28.98 -1.28
C SER A 131 8.16 -30.11 -0.27
N VAL A 132 7.18 -31.01 -0.28
CA VAL A 132 7.33 -32.33 0.33
C VAL A 132 8.26 -33.10 -0.58
N ASP A 133 9.56 -32.96 -0.37
CA ASP A 133 10.56 -33.86 -0.94
C ASP A 133 10.46 -35.18 -0.16
N GLY A 134 9.99 -36.22 -0.83
CA GLY A 134 9.81 -37.57 -0.30
C GLY A 134 10.26 -38.60 -1.33
#